data_AF-M1FW95-F1
#
_entry.id   AF-M1FW95-F1
#
_cell.length_a   1.000
_cell.length_b   1.000
_cell.length_c   1.000
_cell.angle_alpha   90.00
_cell.angle_beta   90.00
_cell.angle_gamma   90.00
#
_symmetry.space_group_name_H-M   'P 1'
#
loop_
_entity.id
_entity.type
_entity.pdbx_description
1 polymer ?
#
loop_
_entity_poly.entity_id
_entity_poly.type
_entity_poly.pdbx_seq_one_letter_code
_entity_poly.pdbx_strand_id
1 'polypeptide(L)'
;ISEKKELLKKLEEKSNTRQGQSEIGGSFDDQYKLIIEYLLQIPPSNDRLEILRKQGHSQSDIDEMFSQGDSWYTQSTISSFRSYNSPPSLMDSKYSLSKQVSVWSALDHNLTESQKKLNIELLNVLKYLEWHDEGALFDYDNGQVDELEEFLKNNRGNPDLKAVLNVKRGESGSTVLHAIAGAHIGASYRQEDRPINLLLEAGASPNIQDDKGETPLHRASAMGYDKNIYSLLRGNADPNICDGQGKTPQQTAVDNHNYHVERCFFTDNQKKLRKELNNILNEHRYKEGNLGYIVTLTLFQFLEDLEEFLHEHKNNKDLKVVLNTRDIAGKSEVLEHVKNAFSGFQAADEIKKLLLEAGAKEFTYERKKCLPKSGVLWGNIIPAQEEKLSRSLGILSEIQDINQLEKFVKIAIKSGVRLNYRFTVPSPFEGYSFTDYVIKRISELEKYPKVASGIICQLVSKGAVFGSPESIDVIDELGLECKDHKANMIKAFEGYINDAHRFIKVAKSATTSKLNDIAIGNTTLYLEYSEESKIDIAKITDGARSLWLTYENAGYERNIVKI
;
A
#
# COMPACT_ATOMS: atom_id res chain seq x y z
N ILE A 1 40.74 10.27 21.24
CA ILE A 1 41.03 11.48 20.41
C ILE A 1 42.45 11.43 19.85
N SER A 2 43.49 11.16 20.65
CA SER A 2 44.87 11.01 20.15
C SER A 2 45.04 9.86 19.14
N GLU A 3 44.40 8.71 19.34
CA GLU A 3 44.42 7.60 18.36
C GLU A 3 43.75 7.95 17.03
N LYS A 4 42.72 8.82 17.04
CA LYS A 4 42.06 9.34 15.83
C LYS A 4 42.95 10.33 15.05
N LYS A 5 43.80 11.10 15.75
CA LYS A 5 44.77 12.02 15.12
C LYS A 5 45.95 11.28 14.49
N GLU A 6 46.39 10.17 15.10
CA GLU A 6 47.46 9.33 14.55
C GLU A 6 47.03 8.60 13.25
N LEU A 7 45.76 8.19 13.18
CA LEU A 7 45.15 7.57 12.00
C LEU A 7 44.99 8.57 10.83
N LEU A 8 44.62 9.83 11.10
CA LEU A 8 44.55 10.87 10.08
C LEU A 8 45.93 11.18 9.49
N LYS A 9 46.96 11.27 10.34
CA LYS A 9 48.34 11.57 9.91
C LYS A 9 48.92 10.47 9.01
N LYS A 10 48.62 9.20 9.29
CA LYS A 10 49.01 8.05 8.45
C LYS A 10 48.27 7.97 7.11
N LEU A 11 47.08 8.58 7.01
CA LEU A 11 46.28 8.66 5.78
C LEU A 11 46.74 9.82 4.88
N GLU A 12 47.11 10.96 5.47
CA GLU A 12 47.68 12.11 4.75
C GLU A 12 49.08 11.84 4.19
N GLU A 13 49.91 11.06 4.91
CA GLU A 13 51.22 10.62 4.42
C GLU A 13 51.11 9.63 3.24
N LYS A 14 49.97 8.93 3.09
CA LYS A 14 49.69 8.02 1.97
C LYS A 14 49.11 8.73 0.73
N SER A 15 48.42 9.87 0.88
CA SER A 15 47.84 10.58 -0.27
C SER A 15 48.87 11.41 -1.06
N ASN A 16 49.97 11.83 -0.43
CA ASN A 16 50.98 12.69 -1.06
C ASN A 16 52.03 11.95 -1.91
N THR A 17 51.92 10.63 -2.12
CA THR A 17 52.89 9.85 -2.92
C THR A 17 52.42 9.42 -4.31
N ARG A 18 51.27 9.93 -4.80
CA ARG A 18 50.84 9.70 -6.20
C ARG A 18 50.34 10.97 -6.87
N GLN A 19 51.24 11.92 -7.11
CA GLN A 19 51.13 12.81 -8.27
C GLN A 19 51.87 12.16 -9.45
N GLY A 20 51.13 11.73 -10.46
CA GLY A 20 51.71 11.31 -11.73
C GLY A 20 50.85 10.35 -12.54
N GLN A 21 50.28 10.88 -13.63
CA GLN A 21 49.82 10.23 -14.86
C GLN A 21 48.31 10.05 -15.08
N SER A 22 47.99 10.14 -16.37
CA SER A 22 46.82 10.61 -17.09
C SER A 22 45.73 9.56 -17.36
N GLU A 23 44.53 10.08 -17.67
CA GLU A 23 43.48 9.56 -18.58
C GLU A 23 43.23 8.04 -18.61
N ILE A 24 42.05 7.64 -18.12
CA ILE A 24 41.07 6.69 -18.72
C ILE A 24 39.84 6.72 -17.82
N GLY A 25 38.65 6.83 -18.42
CA GLY A 25 37.38 6.80 -17.72
C GLY A 25 37.07 5.45 -17.07
N GLY A 26 36.35 5.52 -15.95
CA GLY A 26 35.66 4.40 -15.34
C GLY A 26 36.33 3.78 -14.10
N SER A 27 35.61 3.94 -12.97
CA SER A 27 35.46 2.97 -11.87
C SER A 27 36.32 3.12 -10.61
N PHE A 28 35.65 2.80 -9.48
CA PHE A 28 36.17 2.47 -8.14
C PHE A 28 36.58 3.64 -7.22
N ASP A 29 35.60 4.34 -6.62
CA ASP A 29 35.63 4.73 -5.19
C ASP A 29 34.36 5.45 -4.66
N ASP A 30 33.34 5.67 -5.49
CA ASP A 30 32.08 6.34 -5.07
C ASP A 30 31.15 5.46 -4.19
N GLN A 31 31.42 4.15 -4.09
CA GLN A 31 30.56 3.20 -3.37
C GLN A 31 30.77 3.14 -1.84
N TYR A 32 31.77 3.83 -1.27
CA TYR A 32 31.99 3.84 0.20
C TYR A 32 31.62 5.16 0.90
N LYS A 33 31.26 6.22 0.16
CA LYS A 33 30.78 7.50 0.76
C LYS A 33 29.28 7.47 1.10
N LEU A 34 28.47 6.81 0.29
CA LEU A 34 27.03 6.54 0.55
C LEU A 34 26.81 5.64 1.79
N ILE A 35 27.77 4.78 2.13
CA ILE A 35 27.73 3.92 3.34
C ILE A 35 27.93 4.72 4.64
N ILE A 36 28.40 5.97 4.59
CA ILE A 36 28.51 6.85 5.76
C ILE A 36 27.24 7.71 5.93
N GLU A 37 26.48 7.99 4.87
CA GLU A 37 25.10 8.53 4.98
C GLU A 37 24.17 7.53 5.67
N TYR A 38 24.44 6.23 5.50
CA TYR A 38 23.79 5.14 6.24
C TYR A 38 24.09 5.14 7.76
N LEU A 39 25.02 5.96 8.28
CA LEU A 39 25.42 5.97 9.71
C LEU A 39 25.12 7.27 10.49
N LEU A 40 24.45 8.28 9.92
CA LEU A 40 24.21 9.59 10.56
C LEU A 40 22.70 9.91 10.54
N GLN A 41 21.87 9.72 11.58
CA GLN A 41 21.98 9.97 13.02
C GLN A 41 22.43 11.38 13.48
N ILE A 42 22.57 12.40 12.60
CA ILE A 42 22.96 13.75 13.06
C ILE A 42 22.13 14.87 12.38
N PRO A 43 21.64 15.89 13.13
CA PRO A 43 20.85 17.02 12.58
C PRO A 43 21.69 17.92 11.65
N PRO A 44 21.06 18.81 10.87
CA PRO A 44 21.76 19.70 9.95
C PRO A 44 22.68 20.65 10.73
N SER A 45 24.00 20.57 10.52
CA SER A 45 24.95 21.58 10.98
C SER A 45 25.28 22.57 9.86
N ASN A 46 25.66 23.79 10.23
CA ASN A 46 25.95 24.93 9.35
C ASN A 46 26.95 24.64 8.20
N ASP A 47 27.78 23.61 8.32
CA ASP A 47 28.71 23.19 7.25
C ASP A 47 27.97 22.66 6.01
N ARG A 48 26.76 22.13 6.18
CA ARG A 48 25.87 21.60 5.12
C ARG A 48 25.37 22.70 4.19
N LEU A 49 25.03 23.87 4.74
CA LEU A 49 24.59 25.05 4.00
C LEU A 49 25.74 25.70 3.23
N GLU A 50 26.95 25.64 3.76
CA GLU A 50 28.14 26.26 3.16
C GLU A 50 28.66 25.45 1.95
N ILE A 51 28.44 24.13 1.95
CA ILE A 51 28.77 23.24 0.82
C ILE A 51 27.78 23.42 -0.34
N LEU A 52 26.48 23.51 -0.05
CA LEU A 52 25.44 23.73 -1.08
C LEU A 52 25.58 25.09 -1.77
N ARG A 53 25.96 26.14 -1.00
CA ARG A 53 26.32 27.46 -1.55
C ARG A 53 27.59 27.42 -2.41
N LYS A 54 28.56 26.54 -2.10
CA LYS A 54 29.78 26.34 -2.92
C LYS A 54 29.53 25.52 -4.20
N GLN A 55 28.42 24.79 -4.26
CA GLN A 55 27.97 24.03 -5.44
C GLN A 55 27.05 24.85 -6.36
N GLY A 56 26.80 26.14 -6.04
CA GLY A 56 26.08 27.07 -6.91
C GLY A 56 24.56 27.12 -6.69
N HIS A 57 24.03 26.41 -5.69
CA HIS A 57 22.61 26.46 -5.35
C HIS A 57 22.27 27.76 -4.63
N SER A 58 21.19 28.41 -5.06
CA SER A 58 20.69 29.64 -4.44
C SER A 58 20.06 29.35 -3.08
N GLN A 59 19.94 30.36 -2.22
CA GLN A 59 19.28 30.18 -0.93
C GLN A 59 17.82 29.73 -1.10
N SER A 60 17.13 30.14 -2.18
CA SER A 60 15.78 29.64 -2.47
C SER A 60 15.77 28.17 -2.89
N ASP A 61 16.78 27.68 -3.61
CA ASP A 61 16.88 26.24 -3.96
C ASP A 61 17.13 25.40 -2.70
N ILE A 62 17.94 25.91 -1.78
CA ILE A 62 18.21 25.27 -0.49
C ILE A 62 16.92 25.26 0.36
N ASP A 63 16.21 26.39 0.42
CA ASP A 63 14.95 26.49 1.15
C ASP A 63 13.85 25.63 0.48
N GLU A 64 13.84 25.48 -0.85
CA GLU A 64 12.93 24.61 -1.60
C GLU A 64 13.24 23.11 -1.36
N MET A 65 14.51 22.72 -1.39
CA MET A 65 14.99 21.36 -1.08
C MET A 65 14.69 20.92 0.36
N PHE A 66 14.70 21.86 1.32
CA PHE A 66 14.30 21.61 2.70
C PHE A 66 12.78 21.78 2.94
N SER A 67 12.07 22.52 2.07
CA SER A 67 10.60 22.65 2.11
C SER A 67 9.87 21.43 1.55
N GLN A 68 10.49 20.68 0.62
CA GLN A 68 9.93 19.43 0.09
C GLN A 68 10.31 18.21 0.95
N GLY A 69 10.75 18.44 2.19
CA GLY A 69 11.26 17.43 3.10
C GLY A 69 10.17 16.53 3.66
N ASP A 70 10.13 15.29 3.18
CA ASP A 70 10.15 14.07 4.02
C ASP A 70 9.15 14.04 5.20
N SER A 71 7.95 14.56 5.01
CA SER A 71 6.91 14.48 6.01
C SER A 71 6.26 13.10 5.93
N TRP A 72 6.58 12.24 6.89
CA TRP A 72 5.84 10.99 7.13
C TRP A 72 4.35 11.23 7.45
N TYR A 73 3.95 12.50 7.54
CA TYR A 73 2.67 13.00 8.00
C TYR A 73 1.92 13.79 6.91
N THR A 74 2.50 14.09 5.74
CA THR A 74 1.80 14.81 4.67
C THR A 74 0.94 13.90 3.78
N GLN A 75 -0.14 14.53 3.36
CA GLN A 75 -1.23 14.07 2.53
C GLN A 75 -0.87 13.61 1.09
N SER A 76 0.39 13.38 0.72
CA SER A 76 0.75 13.00 -0.67
C SER A 76 0.31 11.58 -1.10
N THR A 77 -0.31 10.83 -0.17
CA THR A 77 -0.96 9.52 -0.43
C THR A 77 -2.49 9.59 -0.57
N ILE A 78 -3.08 10.78 -0.77
CA ILE A 78 -4.53 10.89 -0.98
C ILE A 78 -4.85 10.84 -2.46
N SER A 79 -5.21 9.64 -2.92
CA SER A 79 -6.24 9.52 -3.94
C SER A 79 -7.44 8.72 -3.42
N SER A 80 -8.58 9.42 -3.40
CA SER A 80 -9.97 8.95 -3.30
C SER A 80 -10.50 8.44 -1.94
N PHE A 81 -11.26 9.33 -1.29
CA PHE A 81 -12.47 9.02 -0.51
C PHE A 81 -12.47 7.73 0.34
N ARG A 82 -11.66 7.68 1.40
CA ARG A 82 -12.02 6.92 2.62
C ARG A 82 -11.75 7.73 3.88
N SER A 83 -12.76 8.56 4.21
CA SER A 83 -13.15 8.99 5.56
C SER A 83 -12.02 9.32 6.54
N TYR A 84 -11.61 10.60 6.57
CA TYR A 84 -10.82 11.20 7.65
C TYR A 84 -11.38 10.95 9.06
N ASN A 85 -12.66 10.58 9.16
CA ASN A 85 -13.33 10.27 10.42
C ASN A 85 -13.03 8.86 10.95
N SER A 86 -12.26 8.04 10.24
CA SER A 86 -12.00 6.64 10.61
C SER A 86 -10.53 6.42 10.99
N PRO A 87 -10.24 5.67 12.08
CA PRO A 87 -8.87 5.31 12.40
C PRO A 87 -8.26 4.41 11.31
N PRO A 88 -6.93 4.43 11.15
CA PRO A 88 -6.26 3.63 10.15
C PRO A 88 -6.40 2.13 10.43
N SER A 89 -6.57 1.34 9.38
CA SER A 89 -6.64 -0.13 9.46
C SER A 89 -5.32 -0.68 9.97
N LEU A 90 -5.33 -1.43 11.05
CA LEU A 90 -4.15 -2.13 11.56
C LEU A 90 -3.75 -3.35 10.73
N MET A 91 -4.54 -3.72 9.72
CA MET A 91 -4.11 -4.67 8.71
C MET A 91 -3.16 -3.99 7.73
N ASP A 92 -1.88 -4.32 7.82
CA ASP A 92 -0.83 -3.77 6.98
C ASP A 92 -1.06 -4.04 5.48
N SER A 93 -1.74 -5.13 5.14
CA SER A 93 -2.16 -5.43 3.76
C SER A 93 -3.14 -4.44 3.13
N LYS A 94 -3.71 -3.51 3.91
CA LYS A 94 -4.61 -2.45 3.41
C LYS A 94 -3.88 -1.12 3.18
N TYR A 95 -2.60 -1.06 3.49
CA TYR A 95 -1.79 0.12 3.31
C TYR A 95 -1.12 0.17 1.94
N SER A 96 -0.77 1.38 1.54
CA SER A 96 0.16 1.63 0.45
C SER A 96 1.53 1.03 0.81
N LEU A 97 2.38 0.75 -0.18
CA LEU A 97 3.69 0.13 0.04
C LEU A 97 4.54 0.90 1.06
N SER A 98 4.61 2.23 0.93
CA SER A 98 5.40 3.08 1.84
C SER A 98 4.96 2.97 3.30
N LYS A 99 3.64 2.91 3.53
CA LYS A 99 3.03 2.73 4.86
C LYS A 99 3.24 1.32 5.40
N GLN A 100 3.09 0.30 4.55
CA GLN A 100 3.33 -1.08 4.93
C GLN A 100 4.80 -1.30 5.36
N VAL A 101 5.75 -0.77 4.58
CA VAL A 101 7.18 -0.80 4.89
C VAL A 101 7.48 -0.09 6.22
N SER A 102 6.86 1.07 6.47
CA SER A 102 7.05 1.81 7.72
C SER A 102 6.62 0.99 8.95
N VAL A 103 5.50 0.27 8.85
CA VAL A 103 5.05 -0.66 9.91
C VAL A 103 6.05 -1.80 10.10
N TRP A 104 6.57 -2.37 9.01
CA TRP A 104 7.54 -3.46 9.08
C TRP A 104 8.87 -3.04 9.68
N SER A 105 9.32 -1.80 9.47
CA SER A 105 10.54 -1.25 10.06
C SER A 105 10.42 -1.04 11.57
N ALA A 106 9.20 -0.77 12.07
CA ALA A 106 8.92 -0.63 13.50
C ALA A 106 8.79 -1.98 14.24
N LEU A 107 8.72 -3.09 13.50
CA LEU A 107 8.53 -4.43 14.05
C LEU A 107 9.85 -5.19 14.17
N ASP A 108 10.08 -5.78 15.35
CA ASP A 108 11.20 -6.70 15.53
C ASP A 108 10.83 -8.08 14.96
N HIS A 109 11.53 -8.46 13.90
CA HIS A 109 11.37 -9.78 13.25
C HIS A 109 12.29 -10.79 13.94
N ASN A 110 11.88 -12.06 13.98
CA ASN A 110 12.73 -13.17 14.43
C ASN A 110 13.85 -13.45 13.41
N LEU A 111 14.79 -12.52 13.28
CA LEU A 111 15.93 -12.52 12.37
C LEU A 111 17.23 -12.48 13.17
N THR A 112 18.32 -13.01 12.61
CA THR A 112 19.67 -12.80 13.17
C THR A 112 20.07 -11.33 13.07
N GLU A 113 21.05 -10.87 13.83
CA GLU A 113 21.52 -9.47 13.77
C GLU A 113 21.99 -9.05 12.37
N SER A 114 22.64 -9.96 11.62
CA SER A 114 23.03 -9.72 10.22
C SER A 114 21.81 -9.55 9.31
N GLN A 115 20.79 -10.40 9.48
CA GLN A 115 19.53 -10.32 8.74
C GLN A 115 18.71 -9.08 9.09
N LYS A 116 18.70 -8.65 10.36
CA LYS A 116 18.04 -7.41 10.78
C LYS A 116 18.63 -6.19 10.10
N LYS A 117 19.96 -6.08 10.07
CA LYS A 117 20.65 -4.99 9.36
C LYS A 117 20.30 -4.98 7.87
N LEU A 118 20.42 -6.13 7.22
CA LEU A 118 20.09 -6.26 5.80
C LEU A 118 18.61 -5.98 5.50
N ASN A 119 17.69 -6.39 6.39
CA ASN A 119 16.27 -6.09 6.27
C ASN A 119 15.99 -4.59 6.36
N ILE A 120 16.64 -3.87 7.27
CA ILE A 120 16.50 -2.41 7.37
C ILE A 120 17.00 -1.73 6.08
N GLU A 121 18.15 -2.14 5.55
CA GLU A 121 18.66 -1.66 4.26
C GLU A 121 17.64 -1.87 3.14
N LEU A 122 17.12 -3.10 2.99
CA LEU A 122 16.11 -3.42 1.99
C LEU A 122 14.85 -2.57 2.15
N LEU A 123 14.29 -2.50 3.36
CA LEU A 123 13.05 -1.76 3.63
C LEU A 123 13.19 -0.27 3.31
N ASN A 124 14.35 0.34 3.57
CA ASN A 124 14.60 1.74 3.22
C ASN A 124 14.55 1.97 1.71
N VAL A 125 15.11 1.05 0.93
CA VAL A 125 15.07 1.11 -0.54
C VAL A 125 13.63 0.94 -1.04
N LEU A 126 12.87 0.00 -0.47
CA LEU A 126 11.49 -0.27 -0.91
C LEU A 126 10.51 0.86 -0.61
N LYS A 127 10.77 1.65 0.45
CA LYS A 127 9.87 2.71 0.93
C LYS A 127 9.50 3.71 -0.15
N TYR A 128 10.44 4.01 -1.04
CA TYR A 128 10.32 5.05 -2.05
C TYR A 128 9.93 4.52 -3.43
N LEU A 129 9.68 3.22 -3.59
CA LEU A 129 9.32 2.63 -4.90
C LEU A 129 7.89 2.94 -5.36
N GLU A 130 7.00 3.31 -4.45
CA GLU A 130 5.60 3.57 -4.77
C GLU A 130 5.44 4.93 -5.43
N TRP A 131 4.70 4.98 -6.55
CA TRP A 131 4.41 6.26 -7.20
C TRP A 131 3.25 6.98 -6.50
N HIS A 132 3.39 8.29 -6.31
CA HIS A 132 2.36 9.16 -5.74
C HIS A 132 1.83 10.11 -6.82
N ASP A 133 0.50 10.25 -6.88
CA ASP A 133 -0.29 10.87 -7.96
C ASP A 133 -0.19 12.42 -8.01
N GLU A 134 0.98 12.97 -7.64
CA GLU A 134 1.21 14.40 -7.57
C GLU A 134 1.66 14.95 -8.92
N GLY A 135 0.68 15.23 -9.80
CA GLY A 135 0.61 16.45 -10.62
C GLY A 135 1.79 16.86 -11.53
N ALA A 136 2.81 16.04 -11.73
CA ALA A 136 3.99 16.42 -12.50
C ALA A 136 3.89 15.93 -13.95
N LEU A 137 3.76 16.88 -14.87
CA LEU A 137 3.87 16.77 -16.33
C LEU A 137 5.26 16.33 -16.83
N PHE A 138 6.11 15.73 -15.98
CA PHE A 138 7.50 15.43 -16.27
C PHE A 138 7.82 13.98 -15.97
N ASP A 139 8.23 13.28 -17.02
CA ASP A 139 8.75 11.92 -17.08
C ASP A 139 10.11 11.87 -16.37
N TYR A 140 10.12 12.01 -15.04
CA TYR A 140 11.32 11.79 -14.23
C TYR A 140 11.58 10.30 -14.11
N ASP A 141 12.62 9.86 -14.84
CA ASP A 141 13.12 8.50 -14.88
C ASP A 141 13.51 7.98 -13.47
N ASN A 142 13.20 6.70 -13.25
CA ASN A 142 13.03 6.03 -11.95
C ASN A 142 14.36 5.64 -11.25
N GLY A 143 15.09 6.61 -10.67
CA GLY A 143 16.29 6.30 -9.85
C GLY A 143 16.04 5.31 -8.69
N GLN A 144 14.81 5.19 -8.19
CA GLN A 144 14.46 4.33 -7.06
C GLN A 144 14.48 2.82 -7.41
N VAL A 145 14.13 2.45 -8.65
CA VAL A 145 14.25 1.05 -9.10
C VAL A 145 15.72 0.68 -9.31
N ASP A 146 16.53 1.65 -9.72
CA ASP A 146 17.98 1.47 -9.85
C ASP A 146 18.63 1.27 -8.48
N GLU A 147 18.16 1.96 -7.43
CA GLU A 147 18.59 1.71 -6.04
C GLU A 147 18.25 0.29 -5.57
N LEU A 148 17.07 -0.23 -5.91
CA LEU A 148 16.72 -1.63 -5.64
C LEU A 148 17.65 -2.58 -6.39
N GLU A 149 17.90 -2.33 -7.67
CA GLU A 149 18.80 -3.15 -8.46
C GLU A 149 20.24 -3.12 -7.91
N GLU A 150 20.75 -1.95 -7.53
CA GLU A 150 22.07 -1.81 -6.93
C GLU A 150 22.14 -2.54 -5.58
N PHE A 151 21.15 -2.36 -4.71
CA PHE A 151 21.07 -3.08 -3.43
C PHE A 151 21.13 -4.61 -3.64
N LEU A 152 20.34 -5.13 -4.57
CA LEU A 152 20.29 -6.58 -4.86
C LEU A 152 21.60 -7.07 -5.48
N LYS A 153 22.22 -6.30 -6.38
CA LYS A 153 23.53 -6.62 -6.97
C LYS A 153 24.61 -6.69 -5.89
N ASN A 154 24.68 -5.69 -5.02
CA ASN A 154 25.66 -5.62 -3.93
C ASN A 154 25.50 -6.75 -2.91
N ASN A 155 24.30 -7.32 -2.81
CA ASN A 155 23.99 -8.41 -1.88
C ASN A 155 23.84 -9.80 -2.53
N ARG A 156 24.18 -9.97 -3.82
CA ARG A 156 23.98 -11.24 -4.54
C ARG A 156 24.70 -12.44 -3.90
N GLY A 157 25.85 -12.21 -3.28
CA GLY A 157 26.63 -13.24 -2.56
C GLY A 157 26.30 -13.35 -1.06
N ASN A 158 25.38 -12.52 -0.56
CA ASN A 158 25.03 -12.49 0.86
C ASN A 158 24.10 -13.68 1.18
N PRO A 159 24.51 -14.62 2.07
CA PRO A 159 23.71 -15.81 2.38
C PRO A 159 22.37 -15.47 3.05
N ASP A 160 22.26 -14.29 3.66
CA ASP A 160 21.05 -13.83 4.34
C ASP A 160 20.02 -13.21 3.39
N LEU A 161 20.40 -12.84 2.16
CA LEU A 161 19.50 -12.11 1.25
C LEU A 161 18.21 -12.89 0.98
N LYS A 162 18.33 -14.18 0.65
CA LYS A 162 17.16 -15.02 0.38
C LYS A 162 16.24 -15.14 1.61
N ALA A 163 16.81 -15.24 2.82
CA ALA A 163 16.02 -15.30 4.05
C ALA A 163 15.28 -13.97 4.29
N VAL A 164 15.97 -12.85 4.11
CA VAL A 164 15.39 -11.50 4.25
C VAL A 164 14.31 -11.25 3.20
N LEU A 165 14.49 -11.63 1.94
CA LEU A 165 13.44 -11.47 0.92
C LEU A 165 12.16 -12.25 1.27
N ASN A 166 12.31 -13.41 1.91
CA ASN A 166 11.22 -14.36 2.14
C ASN A 166 10.61 -14.32 3.55
N VAL A 167 11.11 -13.48 4.46
CA VAL A 167 10.52 -13.37 5.80
C VAL A 167 9.10 -12.80 5.71
N LYS A 168 8.16 -13.45 6.42
CA LYS A 168 6.79 -12.93 6.61
C LYS A 168 6.82 -11.81 7.64
N ARG A 169 6.19 -10.68 7.33
CA ARG A 169 6.24 -9.43 8.11
C ARG A 169 4.83 -8.94 8.44
N GLY A 170 4.76 -8.09 9.45
CA GLY A 170 3.52 -7.41 9.81
C GLY A 170 2.41 -8.36 10.26
N GLU A 171 1.20 -7.84 10.32
CA GLU A 171 0.02 -8.58 10.80
C GLU A 171 -0.63 -9.46 9.75
N SER A 172 -0.41 -9.16 8.47
CA SER A 172 -0.81 -9.99 7.35
C SER A 172 0.15 -11.14 7.08
N GLY A 173 1.36 -11.14 7.66
CA GLY A 173 2.38 -12.13 7.31
C GLY A 173 2.86 -12.00 5.86
N SER A 174 2.78 -10.81 5.27
CA SER A 174 3.19 -10.57 3.88
C SER A 174 4.71 -10.56 3.74
N THR A 175 5.22 -10.96 2.57
CA THR A 175 6.63 -10.75 2.18
C THR A 175 6.78 -9.46 1.37
N VAL A 176 8.01 -9.00 1.11
CA VAL A 176 8.24 -7.83 0.22
C VAL A 176 7.65 -8.04 -1.17
N LEU A 177 7.64 -9.29 -1.66
CA LEU A 177 7.07 -9.61 -2.96
C LEU A 177 5.54 -9.48 -2.97
N HIS A 178 4.85 -9.74 -1.84
CA HIS A 178 3.41 -9.47 -1.73
C HIS A 178 3.10 -7.99 -1.86
N ALA A 179 3.86 -7.15 -1.13
CA ALA A 179 3.64 -5.71 -1.12
C ALA A 179 3.90 -5.10 -2.49
N ILE A 180 5.02 -5.42 -3.12
CA ILE A 180 5.35 -4.92 -4.47
C ILE A 180 4.36 -5.44 -5.51
N ALA A 181 3.92 -6.70 -5.42
CA ALA A 181 2.95 -7.24 -6.39
C ALA A 181 1.60 -6.52 -6.37
N GLY A 182 1.21 -5.93 -5.24
CA GLY A 182 -0.02 -5.15 -5.08
C GLY A 182 0.17 -3.63 -5.11
N ALA A 183 1.39 -3.13 -5.31
CA ALA A 183 1.70 -1.71 -5.31
C ALA A 183 1.73 -1.12 -6.72
N HIS A 184 1.35 0.15 -6.84
CA HIS A 184 1.47 0.91 -8.07
C HIS A 184 2.88 1.52 -8.17
N ILE A 185 3.76 0.89 -8.94
CA ILE A 185 5.17 1.28 -9.06
C ILE A 185 5.42 1.91 -10.44
N GLY A 186 5.65 3.23 -10.45
CA GLY A 186 6.10 4.01 -11.62
C GLY A 186 5.00 4.51 -12.57
N ALA A 187 5.19 5.73 -13.09
CA ALA A 187 4.28 6.44 -14.01
C ALA A 187 4.43 6.05 -15.49
N SER A 188 5.50 5.35 -15.87
CA SER A 188 5.71 4.97 -17.27
C SER A 188 5.23 3.54 -17.49
N TYR A 189 4.28 3.37 -18.42
CA TYR A 189 3.68 2.11 -18.88
C TYR A 189 4.70 1.08 -19.41
N ARG A 190 6.01 1.23 -19.19
CA ARG A 190 7.07 0.40 -19.78
C ARG A 190 7.84 -0.48 -18.79
N GLN A 191 7.81 -0.23 -17.47
CA GLN A 191 8.68 -0.97 -16.53
C GLN A 191 8.06 -1.31 -15.14
N GLU A 192 6.74 -1.26 -14.99
CA GLU A 192 6.04 -1.56 -13.71
C GLU A 192 6.44 -2.91 -13.07
N ASP A 193 6.79 -3.92 -13.89
CA ASP A 193 7.14 -5.26 -13.43
C ASP A 193 8.65 -5.47 -13.15
N ARG A 194 9.49 -4.48 -13.45
CA ARG A 194 10.95 -4.57 -13.24
C ARG A 194 11.31 -4.90 -11.78
N PRO A 195 10.71 -4.28 -10.74
CA PRO A 195 10.98 -4.65 -9.35
C PRO A 195 10.62 -6.10 -9.02
N ILE A 196 9.53 -6.62 -9.60
CA ILE A 196 9.11 -8.02 -9.43
C ILE A 196 10.17 -8.96 -10.00
N ASN A 197 10.63 -8.69 -11.23
CA ASN A 197 11.68 -9.50 -11.87
C ASN A 197 12.98 -9.49 -11.05
N LEU A 198 13.44 -8.30 -10.62
CA LEU A 198 14.64 -8.15 -9.79
C LEU A 198 14.57 -8.96 -8.49
N LEU A 199 13.44 -8.92 -7.78
CA LEU A 199 13.26 -9.68 -6.54
C LEU A 199 13.23 -11.19 -6.78
N LEU A 200 12.57 -11.64 -7.84
CA LEU A 200 12.51 -13.06 -8.21
C LEU A 200 13.91 -13.59 -8.57
N GLU A 201 14.68 -12.84 -9.36
CA GLU A 201 16.07 -13.17 -9.71
C GLU A 201 16.99 -13.23 -8.48
N ALA A 202 16.73 -12.38 -7.48
CA ALA A 202 17.44 -12.38 -6.20
C ALA A 202 17.00 -13.50 -5.23
N GLY A 203 16.01 -14.32 -5.61
CA GLY A 203 15.57 -15.50 -4.85
C GLY A 203 14.35 -15.29 -3.95
N ALA A 204 13.58 -14.21 -4.15
CA ALA A 204 12.25 -14.10 -3.56
C ALA A 204 11.35 -15.24 -4.08
N SER A 205 10.60 -15.88 -3.18
CA SER A 205 9.71 -16.99 -3.52
C SER A 205 8.32 -16.45 -3.86
N PRO A 206 7.79 -16.74 -5.06
CA PRO A 206 6.47 -16.26 -5.49
C PRO A 206 5.29 -17.06 -4.90
N ASN A 207 5.56 -18.13 -4.14
CA ASN A 207 4.54 -19.07 -3.66
C ASN A 207 4.35 -19.04 -2.14
N ILE A 208 5.02 -18.14 -1.42
CA ILE A 208 4.77 -17.96 0.01
C ILE A 208 3.35 -17.44 0.20
N GLN A 209 2.61 -18.09 1.09
CA GLN A 209 1.27 -17.66 1.50
C GLN A 209 1.37 -16.77 2.75
N ASP A 210 0.75 -15.60 2.66
CA ASP A 210 0.52 -14.74 3.82
C ASP A 210 -0.49 -15.38 4.80
N ASP A 211 -0.84 -14.70 5.89
CA ASP A 211 -1.77 -15.24 6.90
C ASP A 211 -3.21 -15.36 6.39
N LYS A 212 -3.50 -14.73 5.25
CA LYS A 212 -4.77 -14.88 4.53
C LYS A 212 -4.75 -16.05 3.55
N GLY A 213 -3.63 -16.74 3.39
CA GLY A 213 -3.41 -17.75 2.37
C GLY A 213 -3.12 -17.13 0.99
N GLU A 214 -3.07 -15.82 0.88
CA GLU A 214 -2.83 -15.13 -0.39
C GLU A 214 -1.34 -15.25 -0.76
N THR A 215 -1.05 -15.46 -2.03
CA THR A 215 0.31 -15.37 -2.60
C THR A 215 0.53 -13.99 -3.24
N PRO A 216 1.75 -13.59 -3.61
CA PRO A 216 1.97 -12.39 -4.43
C PRO A 216 1.14 -12.36 -5.71
N LEU A 217 0.88 -13.53 -6.31
CA LEU A 217 0.03 -13.65 -7.50
C LEU A 217 -1.43 -13.27 -7.20
N HIS A 218 -1.94 -13.57 -6.00
CA HIS A 218 -3.27 -13.10 -5.57
C HIS A 218 -3.31 -11.57 -5.45
N ARG A 219 -2.27 -10.93 -4.89
CA ARG A 219 -2.18 -9.47 -4.75
C ARG A 219 -2.20 -8.78 -6.12
N ALA A 220 -1.38 -9.23 -7.07
CA ALA A 220 -1.36 -8.69 -8.43
C ALA A 220 -2.71 -8.90 -9.15
N SER A 221 -3.36 -10.05 -8.93
CA SER A 221 -4.68 -10.37 -9.47
C SER A 221 -5.79 -9.47 -8.91
N ALA A 222 -5.77 -9.22 -7.60
CA ALA A 222 -6.73 -8.35 -6.93
C ALA A 222 -6.63 -6.89 -7.38
N MET A 223 -5.46 -6.45 -7.88
CA MET A 223 -5.25 -5.11 -8.45
C MET A 223 -5.38 -5.06 -9.97
N GLY A 224 -5.38 -6.21 -10.65
CA GLY A 224 -5.46 -6.28 -12.11
C GLY A 224 -4.16 -5.86 -12.81
N TYR A 225 -3.02 -6.01 -12.14
CA TYR A 225 -1.70 -5.68 -12.68
C TYR A 225 -1.17 -6.83 -13.56
N ASP A 226 -1.57 -6.83 -14.82
CA ASP A 226 -1.27 -7.87 -15.82
C ASP A 226 0.23 -8.14 -15.99
N LYS A 227 1.07 -7.09 -16.05
CA LYS A 227 2.53 -7.24 -16.13
C LYS A 227 3.12 -7.94 -14.91
N ASN A 228 2.69 -7.57 -13.71
CA ASN A 228 3.12 -8.23 -12.48
C ASN A 228 2.69 -9.70 -12.45
N ILE A 229 1.46 -10.00 -12.91
CA ILE A 229 0.97 -11.38 -13.06
C ILE A 229 1.88 -12.17 -14.01
N TYR A 230 2.21 -11.62 -15.19
CA TYR A 230 3.09 -12.29 -16.14
C TYR A 230 4.48 -12.55 -15.57
N SER A 231 5.07 -11.57 -14.89
CA SER A 231 6.42 -11.69 -14.31
C SER A 231 6.45 -12.69 -13.15
N LEU A 232 5.42 -12.72 -12.30
CA LEU A 232 5.27 -13.75 -11.28
C LEU A 232 5.12 -15.16 -11.89
N LEU A 233 4.27 -15.32 -12.91
CA LEU A 233 4.08 -16.60 -13.59
C LEU A 233 5.38 -17.08 -14.27
N ARG A 234 6.14 -16.18 -14.92
CA ARG A 234 7.48 -16.48 -15.45
C ARG A 234 8.47 -16.84 -14.36
N GLY A 235 8.33 -16.25 -13.18
CA GLY A 235 9.07 -16.57 -11.97
C GLY A 235 8.68 -17.89 -11.29
N ASN A 236 7.86 -18.73 -11.92
CA ASN A 236 7.33 -19.99 -11.36
C ASN A 236 6.34 -19.80 -10.19
N ALA A 237 5.55 -18.72 -10.20
CA ALA A 237 4.36 -18.64 -9.36
C ALA A 237 3.34 -19.72 -9.77
N ASP A 238 2.78 -20.45 -8.81
CA ASP A 238 1.74 -21.44 -9.06
C ASP A 238 0.35 -20.77 -9.09
N PRO A 239 -0.34 -20.75 -10.24
CA PRO A 239 -1.65 -20.12 -10.38
C PRO A 239 -2.79 -20.93 -9.72
N ASN A 240 -2.51 -22.11 -9.16
CA ASN A 240 -3.52 -22.99 -8.57
C ASN A 240 -3.50 -22.99 -7.03
N ILE A 241 -2.57 -22.28 -6.40
CA ILE A 241 -2.58 -22.12 -4.94
C ILE A 241 -3.88 -21.40 -4.55
N CYS A 242 -4.65 -22.00 -3.66
CA CYS A 242 -5.84 -21.37 -3.11
C CYS A 242 -5.52 -20.56 -1.86
N ASP A 243 -6.16 -19.39 -1.74
CA ASP A 243 -6.18 -18.61 -0.52
C ASP A 243 -6.98 -19.29 0.61
N GLY A 244 -7.02 -18.64 1.78
CA GLY A 244 -7.78 -19.15 2.93
C GLY A 244 -9.30 -19.19 2.74
N GLN A 245 -9.83 -18.69 1.63
CA GLN A 245 -11.24 -18.83 1.22
C GLN A 245 -11.43 -19.88 0.12
N GLY A 246 -10.37 -20.62 -0.23
CA GLY A 246 -10.41 -21.61 -1.29
C GLY A 246 -10.36 -21.01 -2.70
N LYS A 247 -10.00 -19.73 -2.84
CA LYS A 247 -9.99 -19.02 -4.13
C LYS A 247 -8.61 -19.03 -4.76
N THR A 248 -8.54 -19.23 -6.07
CA THR A 248 -7.30 -19.07 -6.83
C THR A 248 -7.02 -17.58 -7.13
N PRO A 249 -5.79 -17.20 -7.57
CA PRO A 249 -5.50 -15.84 -8.02
C PRO A 249 -6.46 -15.36 -9.13
N GLN A 250 -6.76 -16.22 -10.11
CA GLN A 250 -7.71 -15.89 -11.18
C GLN A 250 -9.10 -15.59 -10.62
N GLN A 251 -9.61 -16.39 -9.66
CA GLN A 251 -10.89 -16.14 -9.02
C GLN A 251 -10.88 -14.85 -8.19
N THR A 252 -9.74 -14.51 -7.59
CA THR A 252 -9.54 -13.26 -6.86
C THR A 252 -9.63 -12.04 -7.80
N ALA A 253 -9.06 -12.11 -9.01
CA ALA A 253 -9.22 -11.05 -10.01
C ALA A 253 -10.70 -10.85 -10.39
N VAL A 254 -11.41 -11.95 -10.60
CA VAL A 254 -12.85 -11.96 -10.92
C VAL A 254 -13.69 -11.29 -9.85
N ASP A 255 -13.45 -11.62 -8.58
CA ASP A 255 -14.19 -11.05 -7.46
C ASP A 255 -13.93 -9.55 -7.27
N ASN A 256 -12.74 -9.08 -7.67
CA ASN A 256 -12.37 -7.67 -7.68
C ASN A 256 -12.72 -6.95 -9.00
N HIS A 257 -13.43 -7.63 -9.92
CA HIS A 257 -13.83 -7.10 -11.22
C HIS A 257 -12.67 -6.77 -12.19
N ASN A 258 -11.49 -7.35 -11.98
CA ASN A 258 -10.33 -7.23 -12.86
C ASN A 258 -10.36 -8.31 -13.94
N TYR A 259 -11.39 -8.28 -14.77
CA TYR A 259 -11.63 -9.33 -15.76
C TYR A 259 -10.59 -9.36 -16.89
N HIS A 260 -9.96 -8.23 -17.19
CA HIS A 260 -8.96 -8.11 -18.26
C HIS A 260 -7.74 -9.01 -18.04
N VAL A 261 -7.44 -9.37 -16.80
CA VAL A 261 -6.31 -10.26 -16.48
C VAL A 261 -6.64 -11.75 -16.52
N GLU A 262 -7.89 -12.14 -16.78
CA GLU A 262 -8.27 -13.57 -16.83
C GLU A 262 -7.42 -14.36 -17.83
N ARG A 263 -7.03 -13.72 -18.94
CA ARG A 263 -6.23 -14.35 -20.00
C ARG A 263 -4.77 -14.57 -19.61
N CYS A 264 -4.26 -13.88 -18.59
CA CYS A 264 -2.91 -14.09 -18.08
C CYS A 264 -2.72 -15.52 -17.54
N PHE A 265 -3.82 -16.16 -17.09
CA PHE A 265 -3.83 -17.51 -16.51
C PHE A 265 -4.01 -18.62 -17.54
N PHE A 266 -4.02 -18.30 -18.83
CA PHE A 266 -4.26 -19.31 -19.85
C PHE A 266 -3.13 -20.32 -19.95
N THR A 267 -3.52 -21.59 -20.01
CA THR A 267 -2.62 -22.66 -20.44
C THR A 267 -2.24 -22.49 -21.91
N ASP A 268 -1.16 -23.12 -22.35
CA ASP A 268 -0.76 -23.04 -23.76
C ASP A 268 -1.82 -23.61 -24.71
N ASN A 269 -2.57 -24.62 -24.25
CA ASN A 269 -3.71 -25.15 -24.98
C ASN A 269 -4.85 -24.12 -25.10
N GLN A 270 -5.20 -23.43 -24.01
CA GLN A 270 -6.23 -22.37 -24.03
C GLN A 270 -5.81 -21.20 -24.93
N LYS A 271 -4.52 -20.81 -24.93
CA LYS A 271 -3.99 -19.79 -25.86
C LYS A 271 -4.12 -20.23 -27.31
N LYS A 272 -3.80 -21.49 -27.61
CA LYS A 272 -3.93 -22.07 -28.96
C LYS A 272 -5.38 -22.06 -29.43
N LEU A 273 -6.30 -22.60 -28.62
CA LEU A 273 -7.74 -22.62 -28.91
C LEU A 273 -8.31 -21.22 -29.10
N ARG A 274 -7.90 -20.25 -28.26
CA ARG A 274 -8.32 -18.84 -28.42
C ARG A 274 -7.81 -18.24 -29.73
N LYS A 275 -6.60 -18.59 -30.17
CA LYS A 275 -6.04 -18.11 -31.44
C LYS A 275 -6.82 -18.69 -32.62
N GLU A 276 -7.10 -19.99 -32.61
CA GLU A 276 -7.89 -20.68 -33.65
C GLU A 276 -9.30 -20.09 -33.74
N LEU A 277 -10.00 -19.96 -32.60
CA LEU A 277 -11.32 -19.32 -32.55
C LEU A 277 -11.28 -17.88 -33.07
N ASN A 278 -10.28 -17.09 -32.67
CA ASN A 278 -10.14 -15.71 -33.16
C ASN A 278 -9.84 -15.64 -34.66
N ASN A 279 -9.10 -16.60 -35.22
CA ASN A 279 -8.87 -16.65 -36.66
C ASN A 279 -10.20 -16.85 -37.39
N ILE A 280 -10.99 -17.86 -37.01
CA ILE A 280 -12.31 -18.13 -37.60
C ILE A 280 -13.21 -16.89 -37.50
N LEU A 281 -13.29 -16.27 -36.31
CA LEU A 281 -14.12 -15.09 -36.09
C LEU A 281 -13.67 -13.83 -36.86
N ASN A 282 -12.39 -13.73 -37.26
CA ASN A 282 -11.84 -12.53 -37.92
C ASN A 282 -11.46 -12.72 -39.41
N GLU A 283 -11.30 -13.96 -39.91
CA GLU A 283 -10.84 -14.25 -41.28
C GLU A 283 -11.74 -13.66 -42.37
N HIS A 284 -13.01 -13.35 -42.06
CA HIS A 284 -13.97 -12.83 -43.02
C HIS A 284 -14.10 -11.30 -43.06
N ARG A 285 -13.36 -10.54 -42.22
CA ARG A 285 -13.39 -9.06 -42.23
C ARG A 285 -12.66 -8.42 -43.42
N TYR A 286 -11.75 -9.14 -44.09
CA TYR A 286 -10.83 -8.58 -45.09
C TYR A 286 -11.31 -8.59 -46.55
N LYS A 287 -12.55 -9.02 -46.83
CA LYS A 287 -13.11 -9.07 -48.20
C LYS A 287 -14.17 -7.99 -48.48
N GLU A 288 -14.27 -6.95 -47.65
CA GLU A 288 -15.10 -5.78 -47.97
C GLU A 288 -14.39 -4.87 -48.99
N GLY A 289 -14.42 -5.34 -50.23
CA GLY A 289 -14.07 -4.59 -51.43
C GLY A 289 -14.90 -5.12 -52.59
N ASN A 290 -16.17 -4.70 -52.64
CA ASN A 290 -17.19 -4.94 -53.67
C ASN A 290 -17.97 -6.27 -53.69
N LEU A 291 -19.31 -6.10 -53.83
CA LEU A 291 -20.39 -7.04 -54.17
C LEU A 291 -20.98 -7.94 -53.06
N GLY A 292 -22.23 -7.64 -52.68
CA GLY A 292 -23.06 -8.38 -51.72
C GLY A 292 -23.43 -9.83 -52.06
N TYR A 293 -22.89 -10.41 -53.13
CA TYR A 293 -23.02 -11.85 -53.45
C TYR A 293 -21.84 -12.67 -52.89
N ILE A 294 -20.66 -12.07 -52.78
CA ILE A 294 -19.47 -12.67 -52.14
C ILE A 294 -19.74 -12.88 -50.65
N VAL A 295 -20.46 -11.93 -50.03
CA VAL A 295 -20.82 -11.92 -48.60
C VAL A 295 -21.58 -13.18 -48.16
N THR A 296 -22.55 -13.65 -48.95
CA THR A 296 -23.34 -14.86 -48.63
C THR A 296 -22.51 -16.14 -48.67
N LEU A 297 -21.70 -16.35 -49.73
CA LEU A 297 -20.84 -17.54 -49.83
C LEU A 297 -19.76 -17.56 -48.73
N THR A 298 -19.21 -16.38 -48.39
CA THR A 298 -18.25 -16.29 -47.29
C THR A 298 -18.87 -16.54 -45.92
N LEU A 299 -20.16 -16.24 -45.75
CA LEU A 299 -20.88 -16.47 -44.49
C LEU A 299 -21.23 -17.95 -44.28
N PHE A 300 -21.64 -18.66 -45.34
CA PHE A 300 -21.86 -20.10 -45.27
C PHE A 300 -20.58 -20.86 -44.93
N GLN A 301 -19.47 -20.56 -45.62
CA GLN A 301 -18.17 -21.18 -45.31
C GLN A 301 -17.75 -20.87 -43.87
N PHE A 302 -17.91 -19.62 -43.43
CA PHE A 302 -17.62 -19.23 -42.05
C PHE A 302 -18.43 -20.03 -41.02
N LEU A 303 -19.73 -20.22 -41.24
CA LEU A 303 -20.59 -20.99 -40.33
C LEU A 303 -20.17 -22.47 -40.31
N GLU A 304 -19.83 -23.05 -41.46
CA GLU A 304 -19.28 -24.41 -41.55
C GLU A 304 -17.98 -24.55 -40.75
N ASP A 305 -17.03 -23.62 -40.94
CA ASP A 305 -15.74 -23.64 -40.24
C ASP A 305 -15.91 -23.49 -38.71
N LEU A 306 -16.84 -22.63 -38.28
CA LEU A 306 -17.17 -22.46 -36.86
C LEU A 306 -17.86 -23.70 -36.28
N GLU A 307 -18.83 -24.27 -36.98
CA GLU A 307 -19.52 -25.49 -36.56
C GLU A 307 -18.55 -26.67 -36.45
N GLU A 308 -17.66 -26.84 -37.43
CA GLU A 308 -16.62 -27.87 -37.43
C GLU A 308 -15.70 -27.71 -36.21
N PHE A 309 -15.15 -26.50 -35.98
CA PHE A 309 -14.30 -26.22 -34.83
C PHE A 309 -15.01 -26.50 -33.48
N LEU A 310 -16.26 -26.05 -33.33
CA LEU A 310 -17.03 -26.27 -32.10
C LEU A 310 -17.37 -27.76 -31.91
N HIS A 311 -17.58 -28.51 -33.00
CA HIS A 311 -17.84 -29.95 -32.97
C HIS A 311 -16.59 -30.74 -32.58
N GLU A 312 -15.44 -30.45 -33.19
CA GLU A 312 -14.14 -31.08 -32.90
C GLU A 312 -13.75 -30.90 -31.42
N HIS A 313 -14.15 -29.77 -30.82
CA HIS A 313 -13.88 -29.44 -29.43
C HIS A 313 -15.09 -29.59 -28.49
N LYS A 314 -16.06 -30.42 -28.87
CA LYS A 314 -17.24 -30.68 -28.04
C LYS A 314 -16.83 -31.20 -26.65
N ASN A 315 -17.38 -30.59 -25.60
CA ASN A 315 -17.07 -30.86 -24.19
C ASN A 315 -15.61 -30.56 -23.76
N ASN A 316 -14.83 -29.85 -24.58
CA ASN A 316 -13.48 -29.44 -24.21
C ASN A 316 -13.53 -28.38 -23.09
N LYS A 317 -12.99 -28.72 -21.92
CA LYS A 317 -12.97 -27.83 -20.75
C LYS A 317 -12.15 -26.55 -21.01
N ASP A 318 -11.06 -26.64 -21.77
CA ASP A 318 -10.22 -25.49 -22.11
C ASP A 318 -10.95 -24.55 -23.08
N LEU A 319 -11.65 -25.09 -24.08
CA LEU A 319 -12.49 -24.26 -24.96
C LEU A 319 -13.59 -23.56 -24.16
N LYS A 320 -14.20 -24.26 -23.19
CA LYS A 320 -15.20 -23.63 -22.32
C LYS A 320 -14.63 -22.47 -21.51
N VAL A 321 -13.37 -22.52 -21.07
CA VAL A 321 -12.69 -21.39 -20.42
C VAL A 321 -12.52 -20.23 -21.42
N VAL A 322 -12.05 -20.54 -22.63
CA VAL A 322 -11.85 -19.55 -23.71
C VAL A 322 -13.16 -18.84 -24.08
N LEU A 323 -14.27 -19.58 -24.23
CA LEU A 323 -15.59 -19.04 -24.57
C LEU A 323 -16.18 -18.13 -23.48
N ASN A 324 -15.71 -18.27 -22.24
CA ASN A 324 -16.26 -17.60 -21.07
C ASN A 324 -15.32 -16.51 -20.51
N THR A 325 -14.37 -16.01 -21.31
CA THR A 325 -13.59 -14.83 -20.92
C THR A 325 -14.44 -13.57 -20.90
N ARG A 326 -14.09 -12.67 -20.00
CA ARG A 326 -14.75 -11.38 -19.85
C ARG A 326 -13.91 -10.22 -20.38
N ASP A 327 -14.60 -9.18 -20.83
CA ASP A 327 -14.00 -7.89 -21.18
C ASP A 327 -13.83 -7.00 -19.92
N ILE A 328 -13.28 -5.79 -20.11
CA ILE A 328 -13.09 -4.81 -19.02
C ILE A 328 -14.40 -4.42 -18.31
N ALA A 329 -15.55 -4.59 -18.96
CA ALA A 329 -16.86 -4.30 -18.40
C ALA A 329 -17.51 -5.53 -17.73
N GLY A 330 -16.83 -6.68 -17.73
CA GLY A 330 -17.34 -7.94 -17.18
C GLY A 330 -18.33 -8.66 -18.08
N LYS A 331 -18.46 -8.26 -19.34
CA LYS A 331 -19.31 -8.93 -20.33
C LYS A 331 -18.53 -10.01 -21.07
N SER A 332 -19.22 -10.95 -21.70
CA SER A 332 -18.56 -12.00 -22.51
C SER A 332 -17.83 -11.36 -23.68
N GLU A 333 -16.51 -11.57 -23.75
CA GLU A 333 -15.67 -11.05 -24.82
C GLU A 333 -16.07 -11.63 -26.17
N VAL A 334 -16.30 -12.95 -26.24
CA VAL A 334 -16.64 -13.65 -27.49
C VAL A 334 -18.01 -13.22 -28.00
N LEU A 335 -19.02 -13.15 -27.13
CA LEU A 335 -20.38 -12.77 -27.54
C LEU A 335 -20.48 -11.29 -27.90
N GLU A 336 -19.79 -10.40 -27.18
CA GLU A 336 -19.74 -8.98 -27.55
C GLU A 336 -18.93 -8.75 -28.84
N HIS A 337 -17.88 -9.54 -29.09
CA HIS A 337 -17.19 -9.51 -30.39
C HIS A 337 -18.14 -9.87 -31.54
N VAL A 338 -18.89 -10.97 -31.42
CA VAL A 338 -19.87 -11.38 -32.45
C VAL A 338 -20.94 -10.31 -32.65
N LYS A 339 -21.49 -9.78 -31.56
CA LYS A 339 -22.50 -8.72 -31.62
C LYS A 339 -22.00 -7.47 -32.35
N ASN A 340 -20.76 -7.07 -32.13
CA ASN A 340 -20.16 -5.90 -32.77
C ASN A 340 -19.70 -6.18 -34.21
N ALA A 341 -19.18 -7.36 -34.49
CA ALA A 341 -18.66 -7.73 -35.80
C ALA A 341 -19.78 -8.03 -36.82
N PHE A 342 -20.91 -8.57 -36.36
CA PHE A 342 -22.03 -8.99 -37.21
C PHE A 342 -23.30 -8.16 -36.97
N SER A 343 -23.16 -6.94 -36.42
CA SER A 343 -24.31 -6.06 -36.16
C SER A 343 -25.10 -5.79 -37.44
N GLY A 344 -26.39 -6.13 -37.47
CA GLY A 344 -27.26 -5.93 -38.63
C GLY A 344 -27.37 -7.13 -39.58
N PHE A 345 -26.65 -8.22 -39.33
CA PHE A 345 -26.78 -9.48 -40.07
C PHE A 345 -27.63 -10.49 -39.29
N GLN A 346 -28.54 -11.19 -40.00
CA GLN A 346 -29.36 -12.27 -39.41
C GLN A 346 -28.49 -13.40 -38.81
N ALA A 347 -27.28 -13.59 -39.34
CA ALA A 347 -26.31 -14.58 -38.88
C ALA A 347 -25.80 -14.34 -37.46
N ALA A 348 -25.85 -13.11 -36.94
CA ALA A 348 -25.35 -12.80 -35.60
C ALA A 348 -26.06 -13.63 -34.51
N ASP A 349 -27.38 -13.80 -34.65
CA ASP A 349 -28.19 -14.59 -33.71
C ASP A 349 -27.89 -16.09 -33.83
N GLU A 350 -27.60 -16.57 -35.04
CA GLU A 350 -27.23 -17.97 -35.31
C GLU A 350 -25.86 -18.30 -34.74
N ILE A 351 -24.85 -17.46 -34.98
CA ILE A 351 -23.50 -17.58 -34.40
C ILE A 351 -23.56 -17.55 -32.88
N LYS A 352 -24.31 -16.59 -32.33
CA LYS A 352 -24.51 -16.48 -30.88
C LYS A 352 -25.12 -17.76 -30.32
N LYS A 353 -26.14 -18.33 -30.98
CA LYS A 353 -26.76 -19.59 -30.57
C LYS A 353 -25.76 -20.74 -30.57
N LEU A 354 -24.96 -20.91 -31.62
CA LEU A 354 -23.93 -21.94 -31.70
C LEU A 354 -22.92 -21.83 -30.54
N LEU A 355 -22.45 -20.63 -30.24
CA LEU A 355 -21.51 -20.38 -29.14
C LEU A 355 -22.13 -20.68 -27.77
N LEU A 356 -23.40 -20.34 -27.55
CA LEU A 356 -24.13 -20.67 -26.32
C LEU A 356 -24.30 -22.18 -26.17
N GLU A 357 -24.62 -22.90 -27.25
CA GLU A 357 -24.70 -24.37 -27.27
C GLU A 357 -23.34 -25.03 -26.99
N ALA A 358 -22.24 -24.43 -27.45
CA ALA A 358 -20.88 -24.84 -27.12
C ALA A 358 -20.45 -24.50 -25.69
N GLY A 359 -21.27 -23.78 -24.93
CA GLY A 359 -21.07 -23.51 -23.50
C GLY A 359 -20.54 -22.12 -23.16
N ALA A 360 -20.61 -21.15 -24.09
CA ALA A 360 -20.45 -19.73 -23.78
C ALA A 360 -21.59 -19.26 -22.86
N LYS A 361 -21.32 -18.22 -22.06
CA LYS A 361 -22.29 -17.65 -21.12
C LYS A 361 -22.42 -16.15 -21.35
N GLU A 362 -23.63 -15.66 -21.16
CA GLU A 362 -23.85 -14.23 -20.95
C GLU A 362 -23.53 -13.88 -19.51
N PHE A 363 -22.80 -12.77 -19.32
CA PHE A 363 -22.51 -12.21 -18.01
C PHE A 363 -23.28 -10.91 -17.85
N THR A 364 -24.07 -10.80 -16.79
CA THR A 364 -24.75 -9.56 -16.41
C THR A 364 -23.87 -8.80 -15.40
N TYR A 365 -23.63 -7.52 -15.66
CA TYR A 365 -22.86 -6.65 -14.77
C TYR A 365 -23.72 -6.27 -13.55
N GLU A 366 -23.63 -7.04 -12.47
CA GLU A 366 -24.12 -6.62 -11.16
C GLU A 366 -23.00 -5.90 -10.42
N ARG A 367 -23.02 -4.56 -10.47
CA ARG A 367 -22.18 -3.74 -9.61
C ARG A 367 -22.65 -3.92 -8.17
N LYS A 368 -22.18 -4.97 -7.48
CA LYS A 368 -22.24 -4.99 -6.02
C LYS A 368 -21.35 -3.84 -5.56
N LYS A 369 -21.99 -2.71 -5.21
CA LYS A 369 -21.36 -1.68 -4.39
C LYS A 369 -20.97 -2.37 -3.08
N CYS A 370 -19.77 -2.93 -3.02
CA CYS A 370 -19.09 -3.23 -1.79
C CYS A 370 -18.63 -1.90 -1.18
N LEU A 371 -19.59 -1.07 -0.79
CA LEU A 371 -19.34 -0.11 0.27
C LEU A 371 -18.99 -0.96 1.48
N PRO A 372 -17.80 -0.79 2.08
CA PRO A 372 -17.52 -1.42 3.36
C PRO A 372 -18.68 -1.03 4.29
N LYS A 373 -19.44 -2.01 4.81
CA LYS A 373 -20.48 -1.74 5.82
C LYS A 373 -19.91 -0.91 7.01
N SER A 374 -18.59 -0.89 7.15
CA SER A 374 -17.78 -0.20 8.15
C SER A 374 -17.58 1.30 7.96
N GLY A 375 -17.68 1.86 6.74
CA GLY A 375 -17.48 3.30 6.52
C GLY A 375 -18.48 4.17 7.28
N VAL A 376 -19.70 3.64 7.48
CA VAL A 376 -20.79 4.27 8.25
C VAL A 376 -20.60 4.08 9.76
N LEU A 377 -19.94 3.00 10.20
CA LEU A 377 -19.79 2.66 11.62
C LEU A 377 -18.76 3.53 12.35
N TRP A 378 -17.75 4.00 11.63
CA TRP A 378 -16.69 4.88 12.14
C TRP A 378 -16.99 6.37 11.93
N GLY A 379 -17.70 6.72 10.86
CA GLY A 379 -18.04 8.09 10.52
C GLY A 379 -19.15 8.73 11.36
N ASN A 380 -19.89 7.94 12.16
CA ASN A 380 -20.99 8.44 12.98
C ASN A 380 -20.58 8.54 14.45
N ILE A 381 -20.64 9.76 14.98
CA ILE A 381 -20.53 10.02 16.42
C ILE A 381 -21.92 9.87 17.05
N ILE A 382 -22.01 9.23 18.23
CA ILE A 382 -23.26 9.24 19.00
C ILE A 382 -23.41 10.60 19.69
N PRO A 383 -24.64 11.08 20.00
CA PRO A 383 -24.84 12.42 20.56
C PRO A 383 -23.98 12.73 21.80
N ALA A 384 -23.80 11.77 22.71
CA ALA A 384 -22.96 11.94 23.90
C ALA A 384 -21.47 12.18 23.57
N GLN A 385 -20.96 11.56 22.51
CA GLN A 385 -19.59 11.76 22.03
C GLN A 385 -19.46 13.11 21.31
N GLU A 386 -20.51 13.56 20.61
CA GLU A 386 -20.55 14.88 19.95
C GLU A 386 -20.55 16.02 20.96
N GLU A 387 -21.37 15.90 22.02
CA GLU A 387 -21.40 16.86 23.12
C GLU A 387 -20.05 16.92 23.83
N LYS A 388 -19.45 15.75 24.11
CA LYS A 388 -18.12 15.65 24.73
C LYS A 388 -17.03 16.31 23.89
N LEU A 389 -17.03 16.06 22.59
CA LEU A 389 -16.09 16.67 21.65
C LEU A 389 -16.30 18.18 21.58
N SER A 390 -17.55 18.65 21.46
CA SER A 390 -17.93 20.07 21.42
C SER A 390 -17.47 20.81 22.68
N ARG A 391 -17.75 20.23 23.85
CA ARG A 391 -17.31 20.78 25.15
C ARG A 391 -15.80 20.88 25.24
N SER A 392 -15.10 19.86 24.75
CA SER A 392 -13.64 19.81 24.80
C SER A 392 -12.99 20.86 23.91
N LEU A 393 -13.54 21.08 22.71
CA LEU A 393 -13.09 22.15 21.81
C LEU A 393 -13.37 23.55 22.39
N GLY A 394 -14.52 23.73 23.07
CA GLY A 394 -14.82 24.95 23.81
C GLY A 394 -13.74 25.27 24.85
N ILE A 395 -13.37 24.30 25.69
CA ILE A 395 -12.32 24.49 26.70
C ILE A 395 -10.96 24.76 26.04
N LEU A 396 -10.60 24.04 24.97
CA LEU A 396 -9.33 24.26 24.25
C LEU A 396 -9.16 25.71 23.76
N SER A 397 -10.26 26.34 23.34
CA SER A 397 -10.26 27.72 22.85
C SER A 397 -9.93 28.76 23.94
N GLU A 398 -10.15 28.44 25.22
CA GLU A 398 -9.95 29.35 26.35
C GLU A 398 -8.57 29.22 27.01
N ILE A 399 -7.82 28.15 26.72
CA ILE A 399 -6.52 27.86 27.34
C ILE A 399 -5.49 28.93 26.97
N GLN A 400 -4.79 29.49 27.96
CA GLN A 400 -3.84 30.60 27.73
C GLN A 400 -2.35 30.23 27.83
N ASP A 401 -2.02 29.03 28.31
CA ASP A 401 -0.64 28.57 28.40
C ASP A 401 -0.47 27.07 28.05
N ILE A 402 0.74 26.71 27.62
CA ILE A 402 1.02 25.37 27.12
C ILE A 402 1.00 24.28 28.20
N ASN A 403 1.21 24.62 29.47
CA ASN A 403 1.15 23.65 30.57
C ASN A 403 -0.32 23.34 30.94
N GLN A 404 -1.21 24.33 30.84
CA GLN A 404 -2.65 24.11 30.89
C GLN A 404 -3.10 23.23 29.72
N LEU A 405 -2.59 23.49 28.51
CA LEU A 405 -2.86 22.66 27.33
C LEU A 405 -2.43 21.20 27.57
N GLU A 406 -1.22 20.97 28.08
CA GLU A 406 -0.73 19.62 28.37
C GLU A 406 -1.61 18.87 29.38
N LYS A 407 -1.99 19.54 30.48
CA LYS A 407 -2.90 18.96 31.49
C LYS A 407 -4.26 18.64 30.89
N PHE A 408 -4.80 19.56 30.08
CA PHE A 408 -6.10 19.38 29.45
C PHE A 408 -6.10 18.22 28.45
N VAL A 409 -5.07 18.12 27.59
CA VAL A 409 -4.94 17.00 26.63
C VAL A 409 -4.91 15.66 27.35
N LYS A 410 -4.20 15.53 28.48
CA LYS A 410 -4.21 14.32 29.32
C LYS A 410 -5.62 13.98 29.83
N ILE A 411 -6.40 14.98 30.22
CA ILE A 411 -7.79 14.80 30.69
C ILE A 411 -8.70 14.41 29.51
N ALA A 412 -8.59 15.09 28.37
CA ALA A 412 -9.38 14.84 27.17
C ALA A 412 -9.18 13.41 26.66
N ILE A 413 -7.91 12.96 26.57
CA ILE A 413 -7.56 11.58 26.22
C ILE A 413 -8.21 10.60 27.21
N LYS A 414 -8.08 10.83 28.52
CA LYS A 414 -8.67 9.97 29.56
C LYS A 414 -10.19 9.94 29.52
N SER A 415 -10.83 11.05 29.16
CA SER A 415 -12.29 11.17 29.08
C SER A 415 -12.88 10.55 27.82
N GLY A 416 -12.03 10.14 26.87
CA GLY A 416 -12.45 9.55 25.60
C GLY A 416 -13.02 10.57 24.62
N VAL A 417 -12.34 11.68 24.40
CA VAL A 417 -12.64 12.62 23.30
C VAL A 417 -12.17 12.03 21.97
N ARG A 418 -13.00 11.99 20.92
CA ARG A 418 -12.58 11.49 19.59
C ARG A 418 -11.47 12.36 19.00
N LEU A 419 -10.27 11.79 18.84
CA LEU A 419 -9.10 12.54 18.36
C LEU A 419 -9.23 12.96 16.89
N ASN A 420 -9.57 12.00 16.02
CA ASN A 420 -9.49 12.15 14.56
C ASN A 420 -10.84 12.50 13.89
N TYR A 421 -11.89 12.79 14.67
CA TYR A 421 -13.21 13.12 14.11
C TYR A 421 -13.26 14.60 13.72
N ARG A 422 -13.62 14.91 12.47
CA ARG A 422 -13.82 16.30 12.02
C ARG A 422 -15.27 16.73 12.22
N PHE A 423 -15.49 17.95 12.71
CA PHE A 423 -16.83 18.53 12.75
C PHE A 423 -17.36 18.83 11.34
N THR A 424 -18.54 18.31 11.05
CA THR A 424 -19.21 18.42 9.75
C THR A 424 -20.47 19.30 9.78
N VAL A 425 -20.80 19.88 10.93
CA VAL A 425 -21.93 20.80 11.11
C VAL A 425 -21.41 22.24 11.27
N PRO A 426 -22.20 23.26 10.86
CA PRO A 426 -21.78 24.65 10.98
C PRO A 426 -21.44 24.99 12.43
N SER A 427 -20.17 25.27 12.69
CA SER A 427 -19.60 25.46 14.01
C SER A 427 -18.32 26.30 13.89
N PRO A 428 -17.93 27.10 14.89
CA PRO A 428 -16.63 27.79 14.87
C PRO A 428 -15.43 26.82 14.76
N PHE A 429 -15.67 25.51 14.90
CA PHE A 429 -14.68 24.44 14.79
C PHE A 429 -14.80 23.61 13.51
N GLU A 430 -15.60 24.05 12.54
CA GLU A 430 -15.79 23.36 11.26
C GLU A 430 -14.45 23.10 10.55
N GLY A 431 -14.24 21.87 10.06
CA GLY A 431 -13.01 21.47 9.37
C GLY A 431 -11.87 20.98 10.26
N TYR A 432 -11.89 21.26 11.57
CA TYR A 432 -10.86 20.79 12.50
C TYR A 432 -11.25 19.48 13.20
N SER A 433 -10.28 18.58 13.36
CA SER A 433 -10.36 17.50 14.36
C SER A 433 -9.90 18.01 15.73
N PHE A 434 -10.17 17.25 16.80
CA PHE A 434 -9.62 17.59 18.13
C PHE A 434 -8.09 17.69 18.08
N THR A 435 -7.45 16.74 17.39
CA THR A 435 -6.00 16.74 17.20
C THR A 435 -5.52 17.99 16.48
N ASP A 436 -6.10 18.32 15.31
CA ASP A 436 -5.68 19.48 14.52
C ASP A 436 -5.88 20.78 15.34
N TYR A 437 -6.95 20.88 16.12
CA TYR A 437 -7.19 22.06 16.97
C TYR A 437 -6.18 22.17 18.12
N VAL A 438 -5.74 21.05 18.71
CA VAL A 438 -4.64 21.07 19.70
C VAL A 438 -3.35 21.59 19.07
N ILE A 439 -3.01 21.15 17.85
CA ILE A 439 -1.80 21.63 17.15
C ILE A 439 -1.90 23.12 16.83
N LYS A 440 -3.07 23.59 16.38
CA LYS A 440 -3.35 25.01 16.22
C LYS A 440 -3.12 25.80 17.52
N ARG A 441 -3.58 25.28 18.68
CA ARG A 441 -3.30 25.93 19.96
C ARG A 441 -1.81 25.93 20.31
N ILE A 442 -1.04 24.90 19.94
CA ILE A 442 0.41 24.88 20.14
C ILE A 442 1.09 26.03 19.37
N SER A 443 0.65 26.34 18.15
CA SER A 443 1.23 27.45 17.36
C SER A 443 0.82 28.83 17.87
N GLU A 444 -0.35 28.96 18.50
CA GLU A 444 -0.86 30.22 19.04
C GLU A 444 -0.34 30.56 20.45
N LEU A 445 0.24 29.59 21.16
CA LEU A 445 0.75 29.74 22.53
C LEU A 445 2.27 30.01 22.55
N GLU A 446 2.77 30.56 23.66
CA GLU A 446 4.21 30.78 23.85
C GLU A 446 5.00 29.46 23.67
N LYS A 447 6.02 29.48 22.80
CA LYS A 447 6.75 28.28 22.36
C LYS A 447 7.60 27.69 23.50
N TYR A 448 7.15 26.56 24.05
CA TYR A 448 7.99 25.65 24.84
C TYR A 448 8.17 24.32 24.07
N PRO A 449 9.21 24.20 23.21
CA PRO A 449 9.31 23.11 22.24
C PRO A 449 9.27 21.70 22.85
N LYS A 450 9.81 21.54 24.08
CA LYS A 450 9.77 20.27 24.81
C LYS A 450 8.36 19.90 25.28
N VAL A 451 7.57 20.86 25.75
CA VAL A 451 6.19 20.62 26.21
C VAL A 451 5.29 20.35 25.01
N ALA A 452 5.42 21.15 23.94
CA ALA A 452 4.75 20.92 22.66
C ALA A 452 5.03 19.51 22.12
N SER A 453 6.31 19.13 22.01
CA SER A 453 6.74 17.79 21.62
C SER A 453 6.10 16.70 22.49
N GLY A 454 6.04 16.90 23.82
CA GLY A 454 5.38 15.99 24.75
C GLY A 454 3.87 15.84 24.52
N ILE A 455 3.16 16.93 24.21
CA ILE A 455 1.72 16.92 23.89
C ILE A 455 1.47 16.11 22.61
N ILE A 456 2.24 16.38 21.55
CA ILE A 456 2.10 15.72 20.26
C ILE A 456 2.40 14.22 20.40
N CYS A 457 3.50 13.86 21.07
CA CYS A 457 3.85 12.46 21.31
C CYS A 457 2.75 11.72 22.12
N GLN A 458 2.09 12.38 23.07
CA GLN A 458 0.97 11.79 23.81
C GLN A 458 -0.22 11.49 22.89
N LEU A 459 -0.56 12.41 21.99
CA LEU A 459 -1.62 12.21 20.99
C LEU A 459 -1.27 11.07 20.02
N VAL A 460 -0.04 11.05 19.49
CA VAL A 460 0.44 10.01 18.58
C VAL A 460 0.43 8.63 19.24
N SER A 461 0.82 8.53 20.51
CA SER A 461 0.75 7.27 21.26
C SER A 461 -0.68 6.71 21.41
N LYS A 462 -1.70 7.52 21.06
CA LYS A 462 -3.12 7.15 21.09
C LYS A 462 -3.75 7.11 19.69
N GLY A 463 -2.94 7.04 18.64
CA GLY A 463 -3.40 6.90 17.26
C GLY A 463 -3.94 8.19 16.65
N ALA A 464 -3.48 9.35 17.14
CA ALA A 464 -3.82 10.63 16.52
C ALA A 464 -3.27 10.71 15.09
N VAL A 465 -4.08 11.27 14.20
CA VAL A 465 -3.72 11.59 12.81
C VAL A 465 -3.83 13.09 12.64
N PHE A 466 -2.84 13.68 11.98
CA PHE A 466 -2.79 15.10 11.64
C PHE A 466 -3.18 15.24 10.17
N GLY A 467 -4.07 16.16 9.85
CA GLY A 467 -4.61 16.25 8.49
C GLY A 467 -4.83 17.66 7.99
N SER A 468 -4.52 18.67 8.79
CA SER A 468 -4.50 20.06 8.33
C SER A 468 -3.06 20.44 7.92
N PRO A 469 -2.85 21.13 6.79
CA PRO A 469 -1.53 21.63 6.39
C PRO A 469 -0.84 22.42 7.51
N GLU A 470 -1.59 23.23 8.23
CA GLU A 470 -1.08 24.04 9.34
C GLU A 470 -0.56 23.18 10.49
N SER A 471 -1.13 21.98 10.68
CA SER A 471 -0.67 21.07 11.73
C SER A 471 0.68 20.44 11.37
N ILE A 472 0.91 20.19 10.07
CA ILE A 472 2.17 19.65 9.56
C ILE A 472 3.28 20.68 9.74
N ASP A 473 3.04 21.93 9.33
CA ASP A 473 4.03 23.01 9.44
C ASP A 473 4.52 23.18 10.90
N VAL A 474 3.61 23.10 11.87
CA VAL A 474 3.94 23.21 13.30
C VAL A 474 4.79 22.03 13.78
N ILE A 475 4.51 20.81 13.31
CA ILE A 475 5.29 19.62 13.66
C ILE A 475 6.70 19.72 13.08
N ASP A 476 6.82 20.19 11.83
CA ASP A 476 8.10 20.33 11.15
C ASP A 476 8.95 21.44 11.78
N GLU A 477 8.35 22.59 12.11
CA GLU A 477 8.98 23.65 12.90
C GLU A 477 9.50 23.12 14.25
N LEU A 478 8.68 22.33 14.96
CA LEU A 478 9.11 21.72 16.23
C LEU A 478 10.25 20.72 16.05
N GLY A 479 10.33 20.04 14.90
CA GLY A 479 11.46 19.19 14.53
C GLY A 479 12.78 19.96 14.42
N LEU A 480 12.73 21.22 13.96
CA LEU A 480 13.90 22.11 13.90
C LEU A 480 14.28 22.65 15.28
N GLU A 481 13.29 22.99 16.12
CA GLU A 481 13.50 23.59 17.44
C GLU A 481 13.84 22.56 18.54
N CYS A 482 13.35 21.32 18.42
CA CYS A 482 13.50 20.25 19.40
C CYS A 482 14.17 19.02 18.77
N LYS A 483 15.49 18.91 18.96
CA LYS A 483 16.33 17.83 18.39
C LYS A 483 15.79 16.41 18.64
N ASP A 484 15.17 16.18 19.80
CA ASP A 484 14.65 14.87 20.20
C ASP A 484 13.19 14.63 19.74
N HIS A 485 12.51 15.64 19.19
CA HIS A 485 11.08 15.53 18.84
C HIS A 485 10.81 14.40 17.85
N LYS A 486 11.60 14.33 16.77
CA LYS A 486 11.47 13.26 15.77
C LYS A 486 11.64 11.86 16.39
N ALA A 487 12.64 11.68 17.24
CA ALA A 487 12.88 10.40 17.93
C ALA A 487 11.76 10.05 18.92
N ASN A 488 11.26 11.03 19.67
CA ASN A 488 10.15 10.84 20.62
C ASN A 488 8.83 10.50 19.90
N MET A 489 8.58 11.13 18.76
CA MET A 489 7.44 10.85 17.89
C MET A 489 7.49 9.43 17.34
N ILE A 490 8.65 8.99 16.83
CA ILE A 490 8.87 7.61 16.39
C ILE A 490 8.54 6.65 17.53
N LYS A 491 9.13 6.89 18.71
CA LYS A 491 8.89 6.05 19.90
C LYS A 491 7.42 6.02 20.33
N ALA A 492 6.72 7.15 20.23
CA ALA A 492 5.30 7.23 20.53
C ALA A 492 4.47 6.42 19.52
N PHE A 493 4.79 6.51 18.24
CA PHE A 493 4.14 5.75 17.17
C PHE A 493 4.42 4.25 17.29
N GLU A 494 5.67 3.85 17.54
CA GLU A 494 6.06 2.47 17.84
C GLU A 494 5.27 1.93 19.04
N GLY A 495 5.08 2.74 20.08
CA GLY A 495 4.24 2.40 21.23
C GLY A 495 2.80 2.09 20.83
N TYR A 496 2.19 2.97 20.03
CA TYR A 496 0.84 2.75 19.48
C TYR A 496 0.76 1.47 18.64
N ILE A 497 1.73 1.23 17.76
CA ILE A 497 1.79 0.04 16.90
C ILE A 497 1.96 -1.24 17.74
N ASN A 498 2.78 -1.21 18.78
CA ASN A 498 2.96 -2.36 19.68
C ASN A 498 1.70 -2.69 20.48
N ASP A 499 1.00 -1.66 20.97
CA ASP A 499 -0.30 -1.82 21.65
C ASP A 499 -1.36 -2.37 20.69
N ALA A 500 -1.38 -1.86 19.46
CA ALA A 500 -2.20 -2.37 18.37
C ALA A 500 -1.91 -3.85 18.08
N HIS A 501 -0.65 -4.25 17.90
CA HIS A 501 -0.29 -5.67 17.69
C HIS A 501 -0.68 -6.56 18.87
N ARG A 502 -0.52 -6.08 20.11
CA ARG A 502 -0.98 -6.82 21.28
C ARG A 502 -2.50 -7.03 21.22
N PHE A 503 -3.26 -6.01 20.84
CA PHE A 503 -4.70 -6.13 20.66
C PHE A 503 -5.06 -7.13 19.55
N ILE A 504 -4.38 -7.06 18.41
CA ILE A 504 -4.62 -7.97 17.28
C ILE A 504 -4.35 -9.42 17.70
N LYS A 505 -3.30 -9.68 18.48
CA LYS A 505 -3.05 -11.00 19.05
C LYS A 505 -4.20 -11.47 19.94
N VAL A 506 -4.74 -10.60 20.80
CA VAL A 506 -5.92 -10.92 21.59
C VAL A 506 -7.09 -11.25 20.69
N ALA A 507 -7.42 -10.36 19.73
CA ALA A 507 -8.52 -10.54 18.79
C ALA A 507 -8.41 -11.86 18.01
N LYS A 508 -7.25 -12.12 17.38
CA LYS A 508 -6.95 -13.39 16.69
C LYS A 508 -7.17 -14.60 17.61
N SER A 509 -6.74 -14.52 18.87
CA SER A 509 -6.91 -15.61 19.84
C SER A 509 -8.32 -15.72 20.42
N ALA A 510 -9.17 -14.72 20.22
CA ALA A 510 -10.55 -14.65 20.68
C ALA A 510 -11.54 -15.02 19.58
N THR A 511 -11.08 -15.21 18.34
CA THR A 511 -11.92 -15.56 17.20
C THR A 511 -11.54 -16.93 16.64
N THR A 512 -12.53 -17.73 16.23
CA THR A 512 -12.28 -19.06 15.64
C THR A 512 -11.85 -19.02 14.17
N SER A 513 -12.12 -17.91 13.48
CA SER A 513 -11.97 -17.78 12.03
C SER A 513 -11.26 -16.47 11.66
N LYS A 514 -11.16 -16.19 10.35
CA LYS A 514 -10.29 -15.16 9.78
C LYS A 514 -10.77 -13.73 10.09
N LEU A 515 -9.83 -12.95 10.59
CA LEU A 515 -9.96 -11.52 10.84
C LEU A 515 -9.73 -10.74 9.53
N ASN A 516 -10.70 -9.93 9.12
CA ASN A 516 -10.68 -9.17 7.87
C ASN A 516 -10.10 -7.77 8.05
N ASP A 517 -10.34 -7.16 9.21
CA ASP A 517 -9.85 -5.84 9.56
C ASP A 517 -9.81 -5.66 11.08
N ILE A 518 -8.89 -4.82 11.54
CA ILE A 518 -8.93 -4.27 12.89
C ILE A 518 -8.59 -2.80 12.76
N ALA A 519 -9.35 -1.94 13.41
CA ALA A 519 -8.98 -0.55 13.54
C ALA A 519 -9.16 -0.09 15.00
N ILE A 520 -8.21 0.72 15.48
CA ILE A 520 -8.21 1.24 16.84
C ILE A 520 -8.36 2.75 16.76
N GLY A 521 -9.48 3.25 17.27
CA GLY A 521 -9.63 4.63 17.68
C GLY A 521 -9.35 4.74 19.18
N ASN A 522 -9.09 5.95 19.64
CA ASN A 522 -8.79 6.19 21.06
C ASN A 522 -9.97 5.88 22.01
N THR A 523 -11.19 5.69 21.49
CA THR A 523 -12.39 5.30 22.26
C THR A 523 -13.18 4.14 21.69
N THR A 524 -12.76 3.55 20.56
CA THR A 524 -13.54 2.52 19.88
C THR A 524 -12.61 1.54 19.23
N LEU A 525 -12.97 0.28 19.35
CA LEU A 525 -12.28 -0.85 18.73
C LEU A 525 -13.22 -1.45 17.70
N TYR A 526 -12.71 -1.65 16.50
CA TYR A 526 -13.43 -2.33 15.42
C TYR A 526 -12.73 -3.62 15.09
N LEU A 527 -13.54 -4.66 14.97
CA LEU A 527 -13.10 -5.98 14.58
C LEU A 527 -14.00 -6.41 13.43
N GLU A 528 -13.43 -6.62 12.25
CA GLU A 528 -14.13 -7.22 11.12
C GLU A 528 -13.68 -8.66 10.96
N TYR A 529 -14.63 -9.57 10.81
CA TYR A 529 -14.38 -11.00 10.77
C TYR A 529 -15.25 -11.67 9.71
N SER A 530 -14.85 -12.87 9.28
CA SER A 530 -15.67 -13.68 8.36
C SER A 530 -17.00 -14.08 9.01
N GLU A 531 -18.08 -14.19 8.23
CA GLU A 531 -19.42 -14.52 8.74
C GLU A 531 -19.46 -15.78 9.63
N GLU A 532 -18.61 -16.77 9.35
CA GLU A 532 -18.48 -18.03 10.08
C GLU A 532 -17.68 -17.94 11.40
N SER A 533 -17.29 -16.74 11.85
CA SER A 533 -16.44 -16.60 13.05
C SER A 533 -17.25 -16.66 14.33
N LYS A 534 -16.80 -17.48 15.30
CA LYS A 534 -17.23 -17.39 16.70
C LYS A 534 -16.28 -16.47 17.46
N ILE A 535 -16.81 -15.68 18.37
CA ILE A 535 -16.09 -14.59 19.02
C ILE A 535 -16.24 -14.67 20.54
N ASP A 536 -15.12 -14.73 21.24
CA ASP A 536 -15.03 -14.57 22.69
C ASP A 536 -14.96 -13.08 23.04
N ILE A 537 -16.14 -12.50 23.26
CA ILE A 537 -16.30 -11.08 23.57
C ILE A 537 -15.60 -10.73 24.89
N ALA A 538 -15.61 -11.61 25.88
CA ALA A 538 -15.00 -11.35 27.19
C ALA A 538 -13.48 -11.17 27.03
N LYS A 539 -12.84 -12.09 26.31
CA LYS A 539 -11.41 -12.03 26.00
C LYS A 539 -11.02 -10.76 25.24
N ILE A 540 -11.84 -10.32 24.29
CA ILE A 540 -11.63 -9.04 23.58
C ILE A 540 -11.74 -7.86 24.54
N THR A 541 -12.80 -7.81 25.36
CA THR A 541 -13.01 -6.69 26.28
C THR A 541 -11.93 -6.60 27.37
N ASP A 542 -11.43 -7.74 27.85
CA ASP A 542 -10.35 -7.79 28.83
C ASP A 542 -9.00 -7.41 28.19
N GLY A 543 -8.74 -7.86 26.97
CA GLY A 543 -7.56 -7.42 26.21
C GLY A 543 -7.59 -5.91 25.94
N ALA A 544 -8.75 -5.35 25.61
CA ALA A 544 -8.93 -3.91 25.43
C ALA A 544 -8.64 -3.10 26.72
N ARG A 545 -9.05 -3.61 27.89
CA ARG A 545 -8.72 -3.01 29.20
C ARG A 545 -7.22 -2.88 29.42
N SER A 546 -6.46 -3.90 29.03
CA SER A 546 -4.99 -3.92 29.20
C SER A 546 -4.25 -2.85 28.40
N LEU A 547 -4.92 -2.23 27.42
CA LEU A 547 -4.38 -1.16 26.56
C LEU A 547 -4.80 0.24 27.02
N TRP A 548 -5.39 0.34 28.22
CA TRP A 548 -5.88 1.60 28.78
C TRP A 548 -6.97 2.28 27.91
N LEU A 549 -7.64 1.49 27.07
CA LEU A 549 -8.73 1.97 26.20
C LEU A 549 -10.09 1.97 26.92
N THR A 550 -10.18 1.36 28.10
CA THR A 550 -11.39 1.33 28.94
C THR A 550 -10.96 1.57 30.39
N TYR A 551 -11.28 2.73 30.97
CA TYR A 551 -10.96 3.06 32.36
C TYR A 551 -12.08 2.64 33.31
N GLU A 552 -11.73 2.01 34.44
CA GLU A 552 -12.68 1.47 35.42
C GLU A 552 -13.40 2.51 36.29
N ASN A 553 -12.93 3.77 36.33
CA ASN A 553 -13.42 4.79 37.29
C ASN A 553 -14.00 6.07 36.67
N ALA A 554 -14.23 6.11 35.35
CA ALA A 554 -15.05 7.17 34.76
C ALA A 554 -16.49 6.67 34.72
N GLY A 555 -17.32 7.09 35.68
CA GLY A 555 -18.74 6.78 35.67
C GLY A 555 -19.37 7.20 34.34
N TYR A 556 -19.95 6.22 33.63
CA TYR A 556 -20.57 6.33 32.29
C TYR A 556 -19.52 6.64 31.18
N GLU A 557 -19.35 5.92 30.07
CA GLU A 557 -20.19 5.06 29.24
C GLU A 557 -19.28 4.07 28.48
N ARG A 558 -19.82 2.93 28.04
CA ARG A 558 -19.10 1.86 27.33
C ARG A 558 -18.24 2.40 26.17
N ASN A 559 -16.91 2.31 26.26
CA ASN A 559 -16.06 2.42 25.06
C ASN A 559 -16.33 1.18 24.20
N ILE A 560 -16.95 1.42 23.05
CA ILE A 560 -17.67 0.40 22.29
C ILE A 560 -16.65 -0.50 21.58
N VAL A 561 -16.60 -1.78 21.93
CA VAL A 561 -16.10 -2.81 21.00
C VAL A 561 -17.22 -3.03 20.01
N LYS A 562 -17.07 -2.50 18.79
CA LYS A 562 -18.00 -2.75 17.69
C LYS A 562 -17.48 -3.97 16.94
N ILE A 563 -18.19 -5.07 17.13
CA ILE A 563 -17.99 -6.36 16.49
C ILE A 563 -18.93 -6.40 15.29
#